data_AF-A0A661QK51-F1
#
_entry.id   AF-A0A661QK51-F1
#
_cell.length_a   1.000
_cell.length_b   1.000
_cell.length_c   1.000
_cell.angle_alpha   90.00
_cell.angle_beta   90.00
_cell.angle_gamma   90.00
#
_symmetry.space_group_name_H-M   'P 1'
#
loop_
_entity.id
_entity.type
_entity.pdbx_description
1 polymer ?
#
loop_
_entity_poly.entity_id
_entity_poly.type
_entity_poly.pdbx_seq_one_letter_code
_entity_poly.pdbx_strand_id
1 'polypeptide(L)'
;MKRFGIFLIVFVLIVFCGRVHANSIFATEVVAHSPSLDGSGPYNDPSDLLGKPAIYCAGWGSGTDHISIVEPAWGDGFITTFNEGDWAIVKFDHKVMDDPRNPYGIDFIVYGNAFFVGNGFVSDTTNHGAYTLTGGIFQEPLKISVSRDGENWYRYDNGPYADSLYPTNPWVWSQEKWNETGNGWTDQLNDFAKPVNPALTLAELTAGTSADAMALYDGSAGGTGFDLAESGFDWIQYIKVEGLEGFSGGEVDAFSDVAPVPIPGAVWLLGSGLLGLIGIRRRGKNIQTRNQ
;
A
#
# COMPACT_ATOMS: atom_id res chain seq x y z
N MET A 1 -69.88 -9.40 8.04
CA MET A 1 -68.88 -9.60 6.96
C MET A 1 -68.27 -8.25 6.61
N LYS A 2 -66.98 -8.27 6.21
CA LYS A 2 -66.11 -7.15 5.76
C LYS A 2 -65.26 -6.51 6.88
N ARG A 3 -64.03 -7.04 6.99
CA ARG A 3 -62.94 -6.59 7.86
C ARG A 3 -62.23 -5.40 7.21
N PHE A 4 -62.00 -4.35 8.00
CA PHE A 4 -61.12 -3.23 7.70
C PHE A 4 -59.66 -3.72 7.64
N GLY A 5 -58.98 -3.52 6.51
CA GLY A 5 -57.55 -3.75 6.37
C GLY A 5 -56.80 -2.43 6.56
N ILE A 6 -56.06 -2.30 7.66
CA ILE A 6 -55.12 -1.20 7.88
C ILE A 6 -53.80 -1.61 7.21
N PHE A 7 -53.42 -0.94 6.13
CA PHE A 7 -52.09 -1.04 5.53
C PHE A 7 -51.16 -0.07 6.26
N LEU A 8 -50.20 -0.62 7.01
CA LEU A 8 -49.09 0.13 7.58
C LEU A 8 -48.01 0.25 6.50
N ILE A 9 -47.87 1.43 5.89
CA ILE A 9 -46.75 1.74 5.00
C ILE A 9 -45.64 2.33 5.88
N VAL A 10 -44.59 1.55 6.11
CA VAL A 10 -43.35 2.04 6.74
C VAL A 10 -42.49 2.64 5.63
N PHE A 11 -42.37 3.97 5.63
CA PHE A 11 -41.44 4.69 4.77
C PHE A 11 -40.06 4.67 5.44
N VAL A 12 -39.14 3.84 4.96
CA VAL A 12 -37.73 3.87 5.37
C VAL A 12 -37.05 4.97 4.55
N LEU A 13 -36.81 6.12 5.18
CA LEU A 13 -35.92 7.16 4.65
C LEU A 13 -34.48 6.65 4.77
N ILE A 14 -33.95 6.10 3.68
CA ILE A 14 -32.52 5.85 3.55
C ILE A 14 -31.87 7.21 3.24
N VAL A 15 -31.29 7.84 4.26
CA VAL A 15 -30.39 8.97 4.08
C VAL A 15 -29.11 8.42 3.46
N PHE A 16 -28.97 8.56 2.13
CA PHE A 16 -27.67 8.42 1.49
C PHE A 16 -26.83 9.63 1.91
N CYS A 17 -26.05 9.49 2.98
CA CYS A 17 -24.87 10.31 3.15
C CYS A 17 -23.91 9.90 2.03
N GLY A 18 -23.80 10.73 1.00
CA GLY A 18 -22.83 10.50 -0.07
C GLY A 18 -21.45 10.42 0.55
N ARG A 19 -20.83 9.24 0.53
CA ARG A 19 -19.40 9.15 0.76
C ARG A 19 -18.75 9.96 -0.35
N VAL A 20 -17.99 10.98 0.02
CA VAL A 20 -16.97 11.51 -0.89
C VAL A 20 -16.03 10.32 -1.11
N HIS A 21 -16.13 9.66 -2.26
CA HIS A 21 -15.21 8.59 -2.60
C HIS A 21 -13.84 9.22 -2.82
N ALA A 22 -12.80 8.62 -2.24
CA ALA A 22 -11.42 8.90 -2.61
C ALA A 22 -11.29 8.70 -4.14
N ASN A 23 -10.74 9.66 -4.86
CA ASN A 23 -10.53 9.49 -6.31
C ASN A 23 -9.22 8.75 -6.60
N SER A 24 -8.29 8.74 -5.64
CA SER A 24 -6.98 8.13 -5.74
C SER A 24 -6.66 7.40 -4.43
N ILE A 25 -6.03 6.23 -4.52
CA ILE A 25 -5.38 5.60 -3.36
C ILE A 25 -4.05 6.27 -3.04
N PHE A 26 -3.53 7.13 -3.92
CA PHE A 26 -2.24 7.79 -3.75
C PHE A 26 -2.40 9.23 -3.29
N ALA A 27 -1.34 9.79 -2.70
CA ALA A 27 -1.25 11.22 -2.44
C ALA A 27 -1.42 12.03 -3.74
N THR A 28 -2.11 13.16 -3.65
CA THR A 28 -2.57 13.93 -4.81
C THR A 28 -2.05 15.36 -4.86
N GLU A 29 -1.43 15.85 -3.78
CA GLU A 29 -1.00 17.24 -3.64
C GLU A 29 0.30 17.32 -2.85
N VAL A 30 1.30 18.05 -3.37
CA VAL A 30 2.43 18.55 -2.57
C VAL A 30 1.99 19.87 -1.95
N VAL A 31 1.95 19.90 -0.62
CA VAL A 31 1.46 21.07 0.14
C VAL A 31 2.59 22.05 0.42
N ALA A 32 3.78 21.53 0.74
CA ALA A 32 4.96 22.32 1.02
C ALA A 32 6.21 21.44 0.90
N HIS A 33 7.36 22.05 0.65
CA HIS A 33 8.65 21.36 0.57
C HIS A 33 9.80 22.33 0.89
N SER A 34 11.00 21.79 1.13
CA SER A 34 12.22 22.58 1.29
C SER A 34 12.59 23.31 -0.01
N PRO A 35 13.25 24.47 0.07
CA PRO A 35 13.63 25.25 -1.11
C PRO A 35 14.57 24.55 -2.10
N SER A 36 15.29 23.53 -1.65
CA SER A 36 16.20 22.68 -2.44
C SER A 36 15.47 21.72 -3.38
N LEU A 37 14.23 21.36 -3.06
CA LEU A 37 13.38 20.51 -3.87
C LEU A 37 12.53 21.38 -4.80
N ASP A 38 13.15 21.96 -5.83
CA ASP A 38 12.52 22.94 -6.73
C ASP A 38 12.27 22.43 -8.16
N GLY A 39 12.59 21.16 -8.44
CA GLY A 39 12.47 20.54 -9.77
C GLY A 39 13.43 21.11 -10.82
N SER A 40 14.44 21.89 -10.43
CA SER A 40 15.42 22.46 -11.37
C SER A 40 16.54 21.51 -11.76
N GLY A 41 16.66 20.36 -11.09
CA GLY A 41 17.73 19.39 -11.27
C GLY A 41 17.24 17.94 -11.18
N PRO A 42 18.16 16.97 -11.35
CA PRO A 42 17.81 15.56 -11.24
C PRO A 42 17.34 15.24 -9.82
N TYR A 43 16.27 14.45 -9.72
CA TYR A 43 15.71 13.90 -8.48
C TYR A 43 15.31 14.94 -7.42
N ASN A 44 15.09 16.20 -7.80
CA ASN A 44 14.71 17.25 -6.84
C ASN A 44 13.32 17.84 -7.12
N ASP A 45 12.52 17.21 -7.97
CA ASP A 45 11.13 17.60 -8.21
C ASP A 45 10.22 16.94 -7.16
N PRO A 46 9.61 17.69 -6.23
CA PRO A 46 8.71 17.12 -5.24
C PRO A 46 7.40 16.61 -5.83
N SER A 47 7.06 16.98 -7.08
CA SER A 47 5.87 16.47 -7.76
C SER A 47 5.99 15.00 -8.15
N ASP A 48 7.21 14.45 -8.19
CA ASP A 48 7.47 13.03 -8.41
C ASP A 48 6.91 12.16 -7.27
N LEU A 49 6.62 12.73 -6.09
CA LEU A 49 6.01 12.03 -4.95
C LEU A 49 4.51 11.71 -5.12
N LEU A 50 3.89 12.19 -6.20
CA LEU A 50 2.44 12.16 -6.37
C LEU A 50 1.99 11.03 -7.30
N GLY A 51 0.81 10.48 -7.01
CA GLY A 51 0.23 9.43 -7.83
C GLY A 51 0.89 8.08 -7.61
N LYS A 52 0.85 7.24 -8.65
CA LYS A 52 1.33 5.86 -8.57
C LYS A 52 2.86 5.83 -8.70
N PRO A 53 3.57 4.94 -7.97
CA PRO A 53 4.99 4.72 -8.19
C PRO A 53 5.35 4.47 -9.65
N ALA A 54 6.60 4.78 -10.00
CA ALA A 54 7.19 4.37 -11.25
C ALA A 54 7.03 2.85 -11.44
N ILE A 55 6.62 2.46 -12.65
CA ILE A 55 6.47 1.04 -13.03
C ILE A 55 7.48 0.59 -14.08
N TYR A 56 8.16 1.56 -14.69
CA TYR A 56 9.17 1.37 -15.70
C TYR A 56 10.27 2.39 -15.48
N CYS A 57 11.51 2.04 -15.82
CA CYS A 57 12.62 2.97 -15.95
C CYS A 57 13.29 2.80 -17.31
N ALA A 58 14.22 3.69 -17.64
CA ALA A 58 15.04 3.50 -18.84
C ALA A 58 15.91 2.24 -18.66
N GLY A 59 16.04 1.43 -19.71
CA GLY A 59 16.94 0.28 -19.67
C GLY A 59 18.41 0.69 -19.84
N TRP A 60 19.33 -0.07 -19.25
CA TRP A 60 20.77 0.19 -19.39
C TRP A 60 21.20 0.07 -20.87
N GLY A 61 21.49 1.21 -21.50
CA GLY A 61 21.96 1.32 -22.89
C GLY A 61 20.85 1.58 -23.91
N SER A 62 19.72 0.89 -23.83
CA SER A 62 18.52 1.14 -24.65
C SER A 62 17.32 0.37 -24.15
N GLY A 63 16.11 0.92 -24.34
CA GLY A 63 14.86 0.22 -24.02
C GLY A 63 14.23 0.70 -22.72
N THR A 64 13.36 -0.13 -22.16
CA THR A 64 12.58 0.16 -20.96
C THR A 64 12.58 -1.11 -20.12
N ASP A 65 12.90 -0.97 -18.84
CA ASP A 65 13.01 -2.08 -17.91
C ASP A 65 11.87 -1.98 -16.89
N HIS A 66 11.27 -3.13 -16.55
CA HIS A 66 10.28 -3.21 -15.48
C HIS A 66 10.97 -2.93 -14.13
N ILE A 67 10.39 -2.03 -13.34
CA ILE A 67 10.84 -1.84 -11.95
C ILE A 67 10.53 -3.12 -11.15
N SER A 68 11.45 -3.50 -10.28
CA SER A 68 11.36 -4.70 -9.46
C SER A 68 12.15 -4.59 -8.17
N ILE A 69 12.02 -5.58 -7.28
CA ILE A 69 12.79 -5.62 -6.03
C ILE A 69 14.33 -5.63 -6.20
N VAL A 70 14.85 -5.83 -7.41
CA VAL A 70 16.29 -5.83 -7.74
C VAL A 70 16.66 -4.75 -8.76
N GLU A 71 15.69 -4.03 -9.30
CA GLU A 71 15.86 -2.99 -10.33
C GLU A 71 15.00 -1.79 -9.96
N PRO A 72 15.55 -0.81 -9.22
CA PRO A 72 14.78 0.32 -8.73
C PRO A 72 14.51 1.34 -9.85
N ALA A 73 13.62 2.30 -9.56
CA ALA A 73 13.41 3.44 -10.43
C ALA A 73 14.69 4.29 -10.56
N TRP A 74 14.95 4.87 -11.73
CA TRP A 74 16.03 5.84 -11.92
C TRP A 74 15.72 6.74 -13.11
N GLY A 75 16.38 7.89 -13.15
CA GLY A 75 16.11 8.97 -14.10
C GLY A 75 15.11 10.02 -13.58
N ASP A 76 15.07 11.15 -14.26
CA ASP A 76 14.24 12.29 -13.88
C ASP A 76 12.74 11.99 -14.07
N GLY A 77 11.89 12.47 -13.15
CA GLY A 77 10.44 12.34 -13.24
C GLY A 77 9.85 11.09 -12.58
N PHE A 78 10.63 10.40 -11.74
CA PHE A 78 10.22 9.16 -11.08
C PHE A 78 10.41 9.17 -9.56
N ILE A 79 11.43 9.88 -9.04
CA ILE A 79 11.79 9.82 -7.62
C ILE A 79 12.35 11.15 -7.16
N THR A 80 12.12 11.47 -5.88
CA THR A 80 12.71 12.63 -5.21
C THR A 80 13.71 12.18 -4.15
N THR A 81 14.94 12.69 -4.21
CA THR A 81 16.01 12.46 -3.20
C THR A 81 15.89 13.45 -2.05
N PHE A 82 16.04 12.95 -0.82
CA PHE A 82 16.00 13.75 0.40
C PHE A 82 17.36 13.73 1.11
N ASN A 83 18.17 14.77 0.89
CA ASN A 83 19.40 14.99 1.63
C ASN A 83 19.12 15.55 3.03
N GLU A 84 20.15 15.64 3.87
CA GLU A 84 20.01 16.25 5.19
C GLU A 84 19.49 17.69 5.08
N GLY A 85 18.33 17.95 5.70
CA GLY A 85 17.62 19.23 5.65
C GLY A 85 16.51 19.32 4.60
N ASP A 86 16.43 18.36 3.68
CA ASP A 86 15.34 18.27 2.70
C ASP A 86 14.07 17.71 3.33
N TRP A 87 12.93 18.23 2.92
CA TRP A 87 11.63 17.73 3.35
C TRP A 87 10.53 18.05 2.35
N ALA A 88 9.48 17.23 2.32
CA ALA A 88 8.27 17.49 1.57
C ALA A 88 7.05 17.01 2.36
N ILE A 89 5.93 17.71 2.20
CA ILE A 89 4.63 17.36 2.75
C ILE A 89 3.70 17.06 1.59
N VAL A 90 3.21 15.83 1.54
CA VAL A 90 2.16 15.40 0.62
C VAL A 90 0.83 15.27 1.34
N LYS A 91 -0.25 15.25 0.56
CA LYS A 91 -1.61 15.20 1.08
C LYS A 91 -2.51 14.32 0.21
N PHE A 92 -3.37 13.55 0.86
CA PHE A 92 -4.41 12.76 0.23
C PHE A 92 -5.69 13.58 -0.01
N ASP A 93 -6.42 13.27 -1.07
CA ASP A 93 -7.73 13.87 -1.35
C ASP A 93 -8.84 13.37 -0.39
N HIS A 94 -8.50 12.44 0.49
CA HIS A 94 -9.35 11.83 1.50
C HIS A 94 -8.59 11.64 2.82
N LYS A 95 -9.27 11.08 3.81
CA LYS A 95 -8.68 10.70 5.09
C LYS A 95 -8.20 9.25 5.00
N VAL A 96 -6.92 9.03 5.23
CA VAL A 96 -6.35 7.71 5.48
C VAL A 96 -6.75 7.34 6.90
N MET A 97 -7.43 6.21 7.07
CA MET A 97 -8.02 5.82 8.36
C MET A 97 -7.11 4.82 9.07
N ASP A 98 -7.00 4.93 10.40
CA ASP A 98 -6.58 3.79 11.23
C ASP A 98 -7.72 2.76 11.17
N ASP A 99 -7.56 1.72 10.36
CA ASP A 99 -8.59 0.70 10.14
C ASP A 99 -8.06 -0.68 10.55
N PRO A 100 -8.64 -1.32 11.59
CA PRO A 100 -8.20 -2.63 12.05
C PRO A 100 -8.45 -3.76 11.03
N ARG A 101 -9.11 -3.46 9.89
CA ARG A 101 -9.29 -4.38 8.76
C ARG A 101 -8.18 -4.26 7.71
N ASN A 102 -7.31 -3.28 7.83
CA ASN A 102 -6.14 -3.18 6.98
C ASN A 102 -5.19 -4.35 7.27
N PRO A 103 -4.60 -4.99 6.24
CA PRO A 103 -3.67 -6.09 6.44
C PRO A 103 -2.54 -5.71 7.40
N TYR A 104 -2.29 -6.58 8.38
CA TYR A 104 -1.24 -6.43 9.39
C TYR A 104 -1.34 -5.17 10.28
N GLY A 105 -2.47 -4.44 10.24
CA GLY A 105 -2.63 -3.17 10.95
C GLY A 105 -1.90 -1.99 10.29
N ILE A 106 -1.52 -2.12 9.02
CA ILE A 106 -0.83 -1.07 8.28
C ILE A 106 -1.83 -0.18 7.55
N ASP A 107 -1.74 1.13 7.71
CA ASP A 107 -2.74 2.07 7.18
C ASP A 107 -2.26 2.84 5.95
N PHE A 108 -0.96 3.02 5.78
CA PHE A 108 -0.39 3.60 4.57
C PHE A 108 0.95 3.01 4.22
N ILE A 109 1.37 3.20 2.97
CA ILE A 109 2.63 2.69 2.43
C ILE A 109 3.44 3.86 1.85
N VAL A 110 4.75 3.83 2.08
CA VAL A 110 5.72 4.73 1.45
C VAL A 110 6.63 3.93 0.53
N TYR A 111 6.65 4.28 -0.76
CA TYR A 111 7.46 3.63 -1.78
C TYR A 111 8.80 4.34 -1.91
N GLY A 112 9.88 3.65 -1.53
CA GLY A 112 11.24 4.12 -1.71
C GLY A 112 11.93 3.54 -2.94
N ASN A 113 13.23 3.74 -3.02
CA ASN A 113 14.12 3.28 -4.09
C ASN A 113 15.04 2.10 -3.69
N ALA A 114 14.90 1.59 -2.46
CA ALA A 114 15.68 0.46 -1.99
C ALA A 114 15.57 -0.75 -2.94
N PHE A 115 16.64 -1.55 -3.02
CA PHE A 115 16.68 -2.75 -3.86
C PHE A 115 17.63 -3.83 -3.31
N PHE A 116 17.32 -5.09 -3.57
CA PHE A 116 18.16 -6.23 -3.21
C PHE A 116 19.30 -6.44 -4.20
N VAL A 117 20.40 -6.99 -3.69
CA VAL A 117 21.57 -7.35 -4.49
C VAL A 117 21.64 -8.85 -4.69
N GLY A 118 21.92 -9.29 -5.91
CA GLY A 118 22.13 -10.70 -6.22
C GLY A 118 23.45 -10.99 -6.92
N ASN A 119 23.46 -12.09 -7.67
CA ASN A 119 24.65 -12.70 -8.25
C ASN A 119 25.08 -12.12 -9.61
N GLY A 120 24.58 -10.93 -9.99
CA GLY A 120 24.93 -10.28 -11.25
C GLY A 120 24.20 -8.96 -11.48
N PHE A 121 24.41 -8.40 -12.67
CA PHE A 121 23.61 -7.27 -13.17
C PHE A 121 22.21 -7.75 -13.55
N VAL A 122 21.24 -6.84 -13.42
CA VAL A 122 19.86 -7.02 -13.84
C VAL A 122 19.55 -6.15 -15.05
N SER A 123 18.51 -6.55 -15.76
CA SER A 123 17.84 -5.84 -16.84
C SER A 123 16.46 -6.47 -17.07
N ASP A 124 15.68 -5.92 -17.99
CA ASP A 124 14.35 -6.44 -18.35
C ASP A 124 14.33 -7.94 -18.73
N THR A 125 15.46 -8.45 -19.22
CA THR A 125 15.60 -9.85 -19.66
C THR A 125 16.11 -10.79 -18.57
N THR A 126 16.13 -10.36 -17.31
CA THR A 126 16.63 -11.17 -16.19
C THR A 126 15.73 -12.37 -15.93
N ASN A 127 16.32 -13.55 -15.79
CA ASN A 127 15.63 -14.71 -15.25
C ASN A 127 15.54 -14.60 -13.72
N HIS A 128 14.47 -14.00 -13.20
CA HIS A 128 14.30 -13.83 -11.75
C HIS A 128 14.25 -15.16 -10.98
N GLY A 129 13.88 -16.26 -11.63
CA GLY A 129 13.93 -17.61 -11.04
C GLY A 129 15.32 -18.26 -11.02
N ALA A 130 16.34 -17.60 -11.57
CA ALA A 130 17.74 -18.01 -11.48
C ALA A 130 18.65 -16.94 -10.87
N TYR A 131 18.16 -15.70 -10.73
CA TYR A 131 18.89 -14.60 -10.10
C TYR A 131 18.87 -14.76 -8.58
N THR A 132 19.97 -15.23 -7.99
CA THR A 132 20.07 -15.52 -6.55
C THR A 132 20.45 -14.26 -5.79
N LEU A 133 19.69 -13.93 -4.74
CA LEU A 133 19.98 -12.81 -3.83
C LEU A 133 21.16 -13.18 -2.91
N THR A 134 22.00 -12.20 -2.57
CA THR A 134 23.26 -12.42 -1.84
C THR A 134 23.22 -11.87 -0.40
N GLY A 135 22.03 -11.56 0.12
CA GLY A 135 21.82 -11.11 1.49
C GLY A 135 21.91 -9.60 1.72
N GLY A 136 22.27 -8.82 0.70
CA GLY A 136 22.38 -7.36 0.78
C GLY A 136 21.12 -6.64 0.29
N ILE A 137 20.88 -5.47 0.87
CA ILE A 137 19.91 -4.47 0.39
C ILE A 137 20.62 -3.11 0.36
N PHE A 138 20.45 -2.37 -0.73
CA PHE A 138 20.72 -0.94 -0.78
C PHE A 138 19.48 -0.21 -0.29
N GLN A 139 19.67 0.63 0.72
CA GLN A 139 18.62 1.42 1.36
C GLN A 139 19.27 2.62 2.04
N GLU A 140 18.59 3.76 2.02
CA GLU A 140 19.03 5.03 2.57
C GLU A 140 17.87 5.64 3.39
N PRO A 141 17.63 5.11 4.61
CA PRO A 141 16.37 5.34 5.31
C PRO A 141 16.03 6.81 5.56
N LEU A 142 14.76 7.17 5.39
CA LEU A 142 14.24 8.52 5.65
C LEU A 142 13.19 8.52 6.78
N LYS A 143 13.03 9.67 7.45
CA LYS A 143 12.01 9.83 8.49
C LYS A 143 10.67 10.20 7.90
N ILE A 144 9.62 9.62 8.49
CA ILE A 144 8.23 9.91 8.16
C ILE A 144 7.54 10.52 9.37
N SER A 145 6.77 11.57 9.11
CA SER A 145 5.81 12.15 10.06
C SER A 145 4.42 12.19 9.44
N VAL A 146 3.39 12.13 10.28
CA VAL A 146 1.98 12.16 9.84
C VAL A 146 1.18 13.20 10.59
N SER A 147 0.14 13.73 9.95
CA SER A 147 -0.73 14.74 10.55
C SER A 147 -2.15 14.70 9.99
N ARG A 148 -3.09 15.14 10.83
CA ARG A 148 -4.51 15.36 10.48
C ARG A 148 -4.77 16.72 9.87
N ASP A 149 -3.99 17.72 10.28
CA ASP A 149 -4.27 19.14 10.05
C ASP A 149 -3.10 19.89 9.41
N GLY A 150 -1.93 19.25 9.27
CA GLY A 150 -0.71 19.87 8.78
C GLY A 150 0.02 20.71 9.83
N GLU A 151 -0.48 20.77 11.06
CA GLU A 151 0.08 21.57 12.17
C GLU A 151 0.61 20.67 13.30
N ASN A 152 -0.16 19.66 13.70
CA ASN A 152 0.19 18.71 14.75
C ASN A 152 0.73 17.43 14.14
N TRP A 153 2.01 17.15 14.39
CA TRP A 153 2.75 16.06 13.75
C TRP A 153 3.14 14.98 14.74
N TYR A 154 3.00 13.73 14.33
CA TYR A 154 3.61 12.57 14.97
C TYR A 154 4.71 12.03 14.04
N ARG A 155 5.92 11.82 14.57
CA ARG A 155 7.06 11.29 13.80
C ARG A 155 7.43 9.89 14.27
N TYR A 156 7.67 9.00 13.32
CA TYR A 156 8.16 7.64 13.58
C TYR A 156 9.66 7.65 13.90
N ASP A 157 10.00 8.02 15.14
CA ASP A 157 11.40 8.18 15.56
C ASP A 157 12.19 6.87 15.60
N ASN A 158 11.53 5.75 15.89
CA ASN A 158 12.15 4.43 15.99
C ASN A 158 11.81 3.50 14.81
N GLY A 159 11.30 4.08 13.73
CA GLY A 159 10.78 3.36 12.58
C GLY A 159 9.26 3.16 12.67
N PRO A 160 8.63 2.65 11.60
CA PRO A 160 9.27 2.29 10.33
C PRO A 160 9.87 3.50 9.58
N TYR A 161 10.75 3.23 8.62
CA TYR A 161 11.45 4.26 7.82
C TYR A 161 11.07 4.12 6.35
N ALA A 162 10.98 5.23 5.63
CA ALA A 162 10.92 5.17 4.18
C ALA A 162 12.28 4.73 3.62
N ASP A 163 12.28 4.31 2.36
CA ASP A 163 13.44 3.76 1.66
C ASP A 163 14.15 2.65 2.48
N SER A 164 13.44 1.55 2.72
CA SER A 164 13.93 0.46 3.57
C SER A 164 13.54 -0.93 3.03
N LEU A 165 13.37 -1.93 3.89
CA LEU A 165 13.42 -3.38 3.60
C LEU A 165 12.47 -3.91 2.50
N TYR A 166 11.54 -3.11 2.02
CA TYR A 166 10.52 -3.52 1.05
C TYR A 166 10.63 -2.72 -0.27
N PRO A 167 11.65 -3.01 -1.11
CA PRO A 167 11.74 -2.48 -2.48
C PRO A 167 10.43 -2.52 -3.26
N THR A 168 10.21 -1.52 -4.11
CA THR A 168 9.02 -1.43 -4.98
C THR A 168 9.03 -2.56 -6.02
N ASN A 169 7.91 -3.28 -6.16
CA ASN A 169 7.74 -4.38 -7.12
C ASN A 169 6.39 -4.30 -7.85
N PRO A 170 6.24 -3.38 -8.80
CA PRO A 170 4.98 -3.12 -9.48
C PRO A 170 4.40 -4.30 -10.23
N TRP A 171 5.26 -5.16 -10.80
CA TRP A 171 4.83 -6.17 -11.77
C TRP A 171 4.85 -7.58 -11.21
N VAL A 172 3.88 -8.38 -11.64
CA VAL A 172 3.90 -9.83 -11.42
C VAL A 172 4.86 -10.48 -12.40
N TRP A 173 5.81 -11.25 -11.88
CA TRP A 173 6.74 -12.09 -12.66
C TRP A 173 6.35 -13.57 -12.51
N SER A 174 6.44 -14.33 -13.61
CA SER A 174 6.04 -15.74 -13.69
C SER A 174 7.15 -16.64 -14.24
N GLN A 175 7.51 -17.66 -13.45
CA GLN A 175 8.43 -18.71 -13.88
C GLN A 175 7.89 -19.53 -15.04
N GLU A 176 6.58 -19.76 -15.08
CA GLU A 176 5.92 -20.49 -16.17
C GLU A 176 6.05 -19.70 -17.49
N LYS A 177 5.73 -18.40 -17.46
CA LYS A 177 5.85 -17.53 -18.63
C LYS A 177 7.31 -17.41 -19.10
N TRP A 178 8.26 -17.35 -18.16
CA TRP A 178 9.68 -17.39 -18.48
C TRP A 178 10.05 -18.67 -19.23
N ASN A 179 9.63 -19.84 -18.73
CA ASN A 179 9.95 -21.13 -19.35
C ASN A 179 9.36 -21.26 -20.77
N GLU A 180 8.22 -20.62 -21.03
CA GLU A 180 7.55 -20.65 -22.33
C GLU A 180 8.15 -19.66 -23.34
N THR A 181 8.51 -18.45 -22.88
CA THR A 181 8.77 -17.31 -23.79
C THR A 181 10.18 -16.71 -23.67
N GLY A 182 10.91 -17.03 -22.60
CA GLY A 182 12.15 -16.35 -22.24
C GLY A 182 11.96 -14.96 -21.63
N ASN A 183 10.72 -14.55 -21.32
CA ASN A 183 10.39 -13.35 -20.56
C ASN A 183 9.33 -13.68 -19.50
N GLY A 184 9.62 -13.41 -18.23
CA GLY A 184 8.72 -13.75 -17.12
C GLY A 184 7.75 -12.64 -16.72
N TRP A 185 7.93 -11.41 -17.21
CA TRP A 185 7.04 -10.29 -16.89
C TRP A 185 5.63 -10.53 -17.43
N THR A 186 4.61 -10.39 -16.59
CA THR A 186 3.19 -10.48 -17.00
C THR A 186 2.61 -9.09 -17.22
N ASP A 187 1.41 -9.01 -17.81
CA ASP A 187 0.70 -7.73 -17.98
C ASP A 187 -0.08 -7.31 -16.72
N GLN A 188 0.17 -7.96 -15.57
CA GLN A 188 -0.51 -7.73 -14.30
C GLN A 188 0.37 -6.94 -13.33
N LEU A 189 -0.22 -5.90 -12.75
CA LEU A 189 0.37 -5.16 -11.64
C LEU A 189 0.03 -5.83 -10.31
N ASN A 190 0.98 -5.79 -9.38
CA ASN A 190 0.75 -6.02 -7.96
C ASN A 190 -0.09 -4.86 -7.37
N ASP A 191 -0.65 -5.12 -6.19
CA ASP A 191 -1.55 -4.20 -5.52
C ASP A 191 -0.77 -3.16 -4.71
N PHE A 192 -0.88 -1.89 -5.12
CA PHE A 192 -0.29 -0.74 -4.45
C PHE A 192 -1.06 -0.32 -3.18
N ALA A 193 -2.21 -0.91 -2.87
CA ALA A 193 -2.92 -0.69 -1.62
C ALA A 193 -2.74 -1.86 -0.64
N LYS A 194 -1.89 -2.86 -0.98
CA LYS A 194 -1.61 -4.02 -0.13
C LYS A 194 -0.18 -3.92 0.43
N PRO A 195 0.00 -3.88 1.76
CA PRO A 195 1.33 -3.84 2.37
C PRO A 195 2.02 -5.21 2.29
N VAL A 196 3.34 -5.21 2.22
CA VAL A 196 4.16 -6.40 2.48
C VAL A 196 3.99 -6.80 3.95
N ASN A 197 4.02 -8.11 4.26
CA ASN A 197 3.96 -8.56 5.64
C ASN A 197 5.14 -7.99 6.46
N PRO A 198 4.90 -7.11 7.45
CA PRO A 198 5.98 -6.42 8.16
C PRO A 198 6.81 -7.35 9.05
N ALA A 199 6.37 -8.60 9.25
CA ALA A 199 7.13 -9.62 9.97
C ALA A 199 8.25 -10.27 9.15
N LEU A 200 8.29 -10.05 7.82
CA LEU A 200 9.33 -10.60 6.96
C LEU A 200 10.69 -9.96 7.28
N THR A 201 11.70 -10.81 7.37
CA THR A 201 13.08 -10.39 7.64
C THR A 201 13.91 -10.32 6.37
N LEU A 202 14.99 -9.55 6.40
CA LEU A 202 15.99 -9.54 5.32
C LEU A 202 16.50 -10.95 5.00
N ALA A 203 16.71 -11.78 6.02
CA ALA A 203 17.18 -13.16 5.85
C ALA A 203 16.17 -14.02 5.08
N GLU A 204 14.87 -13.86 5.33
CA GLU A 204 13.82 -14.57 4.59
C GLU A 204 13.71 -14.05 3.15
N LEU A 205 13.71 -12.73 2.97
CA LEU A 205 13.61 -12.09 1.65
C LEU A 205 14.82 -12.36 0.76
N THR A 206 15.97 -12.71 1.32
CA THR A 206 17.20 -12.97 0.56
C THR A 206 17.64 -14.44 0.60
N ALA A 207 16.80 -15.35 1.11
CA ALA A 207 17.13 -16.76 1.25
C ALA A 207 17.27 -17.52 -0.09
N GLY A 208 16.75 -16.95 -1.18
CA GLY A 208 16.66 -17.62 -2.48
C GLY A 208 16.83 -16.68 -3.67
N THR A 209 16.03 -16.92 -4.69
CA THR A 209 16.02 -16.11 -5.92
C THR A 209 15.18 -14.85 -5.76
N SER A 210 15.32 -13.88 -6.67
CA SER A 210 14.43 -12.71 -6.67
C SER A 210 12.98 -13.11 -6.95
N ALA A 211 12.71 -14.17 -7.71
CA ALA A 211 11.36 -14.70 -7.84
C ALA A 211 10.81 -15.28 -6.52
N ASP A 212 11.64 -15.97 -5.72
CA ASP A 212 11.23 -16.45 -4.39
C ASP A 212 10.86 -15.29 -3.45
N ALA A 213 11.65 -14.22 -3.49
CA ALA A 213 11.40 -13.00 -2.71
C ALA A 213 10.11 -12.27 -3.15
N MET A 214 9.89 -12.12 -4.46
CA MET A 214 8.64 -11.57 -5.00
C MET A 214 7.41 -12.38 -4.58
N ALA A 215 7.54 -13.71 -4.46
CA ALA A 215 6.44 -14.55 -3.99
C ALA A 215 6.06 -14.26 -2.52
N LEU A 216 7.02 -13.88 -1.68
CA LEU A 216 6.78 -13.50 -0.27
C LEU A 216 5.98 -12.20 -0.14
N TYR A 217 5.98 -11.34 -1.17
CA TYR A 217 5.17 -10.11 -1.18
C TYR A 217 3.67 -10.40 -1.29
N ASP A 218 3.27 -11.63 -1.66
CA ASP A 218 1.87 -12.06 -1.75
C ASP A 218 1.00 -11.08 -2.57
N GLY A 219 1.54 -10.57 -3.68
CA GLY A 219 0.83 -9.62 -4.55
C GLY A 219 0.85 -8.16 -4.08
N SER A 220 1.62 -7.81 -3.05
CA SER A 220 1.95 -6.42 -2.71
C SER A 220 2.90 -5.81 -3.75
N ALA A 221 2.73 -4.51 -4.03
CA ALA A 221 3.66 -3.76 -4.87
C ALA A 221 4.92 -3.27 -4.12
N GLY A 222 5.15 -3.71 -2.88
CA GLY A 222 6.29 -3.29 -2.06
C GLY A 222 6.00 -2.04 -1.23
N GLY A 223 7.06 -1.31 -0.91
CA GLY A 223 7.01 -0.14 -0.05
C GLY A 223 6.91 -0.48 1.44
N THR A 224 7.31 0.47 2.29
CA THR A 224 7.26 0.31 3.74
C THR A 224 5.88 0.69 4.27
N GLY A 225 5.26 -0.25 5.00
CA GLY A 225 4.00 -0.02 5.70
C GLY A 225 4.17 0.72 7.03
N PHE A 226 3.20 1.59 7.35
CA PHE A 226 3.11 2.34 8.59
C PHE A 226 1.73 2.14 9.28
N ASP A 227 1.74 1.94 10.59
CA ASP A 227 0.56 1.78 11.46
C ASP A 227 0.28 3.10 12.20
N LEU A 228 -0.92 3.67 12.03
CA LEU A 228 -1.32 4.92 12.68
C LEU A 228 -1.61 4.76 14.17
N ALA A 229 -1.85 3.55 14.67
CA ALA A 229 -2.18 3.33 16.07
C ALA A 229 -1.08 3.87 17.02
N GLU A 230 0.18 3.84 16.61
CA GLU A 230 1.30 4.40 17.38
C GLU A 230 1.19 5.93 17.56
N SER A 231 0.63 6.62 16.57
CA SER A 231 0.39 8.06 16.61
C SER A 231 -0.78 8.47 17.52
N GLY A 232 -1.71 7.54 17.76
CA GLY A 232 -2.97 7.80 18.45
C GLY A 232 -3.98 8.60 17.61
N PHE A 233 -3.78 8.73 16.30
CA PHE A 233 -4.71 9.38 15.39
C PHE A 233 -5.64 8.37 14.71
N ASP A 234 -6.95 8.58 14.81
CA ASP A 234 -7.95 7.73 14.11
C ASP A 234 -7.90 7.87 12.57
N TRP A 235 -7.22 8.90 12.06
CA TRP A 235 -7.01 9.16 10.64
C TRP A 235 -5.90 10.19 10.45
N ILE A 236 -5.34 10.29 9.25
CA ILE A 236 -4.44 11.35 8.81
C ILE A 236 -4.88 11.87 7.44
N GLN A 237 -4.32 13.01 7.03
CA GLN A 237 -4.46 13.49 5.65
C GLN A 237 -3.13 13.95 5.05
N TYR A 238 -2.12 14.17 5.89
CA TYR A 238 -0.82 14.68 5.51
C TYR A 238 0.27 13.72 5.92
N ILE A 239 1.24 13.52 5.03
CA ILE A 239 2.47 12.79 5.30
C ILE A 239 3.63 13.72 4.99
N LYS A 240 4.61 13.77 5.88
CA LYS A 240 5.88 14.47 5.69
C LYS A 240 7.00 13.45 5.60
N VAL A 241 7.84 13.58 4.59
CA VAL A 241 9.13 12.88 4.47
C VAL A 241 10.25 13.87 4.71
N GLU A 242 11.28 13.45 5.45
CA GLU A 242 12.40 14.31 5.85
C GLU A 242 13.73 13.56 5.78
N GLY A 243 14.72 14.21 5.16
CA GLY A 243 16.13 13.85 5.29
C GLY A 243 16.72 14.51 6.55
N LEU A 244 17.17 13.72 7.50
CA LEU A 244 17.81 14.18 8.75
C LEU A 244 19.22 13.59 8.87
N GLU A 245 20.01 14.10 9.84
CA GLU A 245 21.33 13.54 10.15
C GLU A 245 21.21 12.03 10.41
N GLY A 246 21.94 11.22 9.63
CA GLY A 246 21.91 9.76 9.68
C GLY A 246 20.69 9.09 9.04
N PHE A 247 19.77 9.87 8.46
CA PHE A 247 18.56 9.43 7.74
C PHE A 247 18.36 10.31 6.50
N SER A 248 19.31 10.26 5.56
CA SER A 248 19.35 11.12 4.38
C SER A 248 20.00 10.40 3.20
N GLY A 249 19.76 10.90 2.00
CA GLY A 249 20.28 10.34 0.75
C GLY A 249 19.28 9.46 0.02
N GLY A 250 18.29 8.92 0.74
CA GLY A 250 17.27 8.08 0.12
C GLY A 250 16.27 8.84 -0.72
N GLU A 251 15.55 8.07 -1.51
CA GLU A 251 14.55 8.56 -2.43
C GLU A 251 13.16 8.00 -2.14
N VAL A 252 12.14 8.81 -2.46
CA VAL A 252 10.73 8.41 -2.40
C VAL A 252 10.09 8.65 -3.76
N ASP A 253 9.26 7.70 -4.15
CA ASP A 253 8.52 7.67 -5.41
C ASP A 253 7.02 7.94 -5.17
N ALA A 254 6.41 7.37 -4.13
CA ALA A 254 5.01 7.65 -3.84
C ALA A 254 4.54 7.29 -2.42
N PHE A 255 3.27 7.61 -2.16
CA PHE A 255 2.54 7.28 -0.94
C PHE A 255 1.16 6.73 -1.29
N SER A 256 0.72 5.66 -0.63
CA SER A 256 -0.63 5.12 -0.81
C SER A 256 -1.37 4.83 0.49
N ASP A 257 -2.70 4.99 0.45
CA ASP A 257 -3.66 4.49 1.43
C ASP A 257 -3.79 2.97 1.30
N VAL A 258 -3.85 2.26 2.42
CA VAL A 258 -4.09 0.82 2.44
C VAL A 258 -5.59 0.54 2.39
N ALA A 259 -5.97 -0.37 1.50
CA ALA A 259 -7.37 -0.75 1.36
C ALA A 259 -7.73 -1.85 2.38
N PRO A 260 -8.80 -1.67 3.17
CA PRO A 260 -9.24 -2.69 4.12
C PRO A 260 -9.74 -3.95 3.38
N VAL A 261 -9.37 -5.12 3.88
CA VAL A 261 -9.83 -6.40 3.28
C VAL A 261 -11.34 -6.54 3.51
N PRO A 262 -12.15 -6.72 2.46
CA PRO A 262 -13.58 -6.92 2.63
C PRO A 262 -13.84 -8.18 3.47
N ILE A 263 -14.62 -8.03 4.55
CA ILE A 263 -15.06 -9.19 5.35
C ILE A 263 -15.84 -10.11 4.40
N PRO A 264 -15.43 -11.38 4.22
CA PRO A 264 -16.11 -12.29 3.31
C PRO A 264 -17.61 -12.29 3.57
N GLY A 265 -18.43 -12.17 2.53
CA GLY A 265 -19.90 -12.14 2.63
C GLY A 265 -20.49 -13.34 3.41
N ALA A 266 -19.73 -14.43 3.54
CA ALA A 266 -20.01 -15.57 4.40
C ALA A 266 -20.26 -15.20 5.88
N VAL A 267 -19.58 -14.16 6.42
CA VAL A 267 -19.81 -13.70 7.79
C VAL A 267 -21.19 -13.04 7.93
N TRP A 268 -21.62 -12.28 6.92
CA TRP A 268 -22.96 -11.71 6.84
C TRP A 268 -24.04 -12.78 6.62
N LEU A 269 -23.74 -13.82 5.83
CA LEU A 269 -24.61 -14.98 5.63
C LEU A 269 -24.76 -15.83 6.90
N LEU A 270 -23.68 -16.02 7.67
CA LEU A 270 -23.73 -16.69 8.97
C LEU A 270 -24.54 -15.88 9.98
N GLY A 271 -24.30 -14.58 10.08
CA GLY A 271 -25.05 -13.69 10.98
C GLY A 271 -26.54 -13.65 10.69
N SER A 272 -26.94 -13.52 9.42
CA SER A 272 -28.34 -13.54 8.99
C SER A 272 -28.97 -14.94 9.09
N GLY A 273 -28.20 -16.00 8.80
CA GLY A 273 -28.63 -17.39 8.94
C GLY A 273 -28.96 -17.76 10.40
N LEU A 274 -28.11 -17.36 11.37
CA LEU A 274 -28.37 -17.57 12.80
C LEU A 274 -29.62 -16.82 13.28
N LEU A 275 -29.82 -15.57 12.84
CA LEU A 275 -31.03 -14.80 13.17
C LEU A 275 -32.30 -15.45 12.58
N GLY A 276 -32.20 -15.96 11.34
CA GLY A 276 -33.26 -16.73 10.69
C GLY A 276 -33.64 -17.99 11.50
N LEU A 277 -32.64 -18.76 11.96
CA LEU A 277 -32.85 -19.95 12.79
C LEU A 277 -33.49 -19.64 14.15
N ILE A 278 -33.10 -18.55 14.80
CA ILE A 278 -33.72 -18.08 16.06
C ILE A 278 -35.19 -17.68 15.82
N GLY A 279 -35.49 -17.00 14.70
CA GLY A 279 -36.84 -16.64 14.30
C GLY A 279 -37.74 -17.85 14.07
N ILE A 280 -37.23 -18.89 13.39
CA ILE A 280 -37.95 -20.15 13.15
C ILE A 280 -38.22 -20.87 14.48
N ARG A 281 -37.22 -20.95 15.37
CA ARG A 281 -37.37 -21.58 16.70
C ARG A 281 -38.42 -20.91 17.58
N ARG A 282 -38.56 -19.58 17.50
CA ARG A 282 -39.59 -18.82 18.24
C ARG A 282 -41.00 -19.05 17.70
N ARG A 283 -41.16 -19.25 16.39
CA ARG A 283 -42.46 -19.61 15.79
C ARG A 283 -42.96 -21.00 16.20
N GLY A 284 -42.06 -21.97 16.33
CA GLY A 284 -42.42 -23.33 16.75
C GLY A 284 -43.04 -23.42 18.15
N LYS A 285 -42.62 -22.55 19.09
CA LYS A 285 -43.16 -22.54 20.46
C LYS A 285 -44.58 -21.96 20.57
N ASN A 286 -44.97 -21.06 19.67
CA ASN A 286 -46.30 -20.42 19.70
C ASN A 286 -47.41 -21.27 19.06
N ILE A 287 -47.06 -22.33 18.34
CA ILE A 287 -48.05 -23.23 17.72
C ILE A 287 -48.55 -24.28 18.73
N GLN A 288 -47.74 -24.65 19.73
CA GLN A 288 -48.16 -25.63 20.74
C GLN A 288 -49.06 -25.06 21.86
N THR A 289 -49.10 -23.73 22.05
CA THR A 289 -49.94 -23.08 23.06
C THR A 289 -51.36 -22.72 22.59
N ARG A 290 -51.74 -23.06 21.35
CA ARG A 290 -53.08 -22.80 20.79
C ARG A 290 -54.03 -24.00 20.76
N ASN A 291 -53.63 -25.14 21.33
CA ASN A 291 -54.46 -26.34 21.47
C ASN A 291 -54.76 -26.65 22.95
N GLN A 292 -55.20 -25.65 23.71
CA GLN A 292 -55.92 -25.82 24.98
C GLN A 292 -57.13 -24.89 25.00
#